data_AF-A0A928NZ57-F1
#
_entry.id   AF-A0A928NZ57-F1
#
_cell.length_a   1.000
_cell.length_b   1.000
_cell.length_c   1.000
_cell.angle_alpha   90.00
_cell.angle_beta   90.00
_cell.angle_gamma   90.00
#
_symmetry.space_group_name_H-M   'P 1'
#
loop_
_entity.id
_entity.type
_entity.pdbx_description
1 polymer ?
#
loop_
_entity_poly.entity_id
_entity_poly.type
_entity_poly.pdbx_seq_one_letter_code
_entity_poly.pdbx_strand_id
1 'polypeptide(L)'
;MIHYNRNLKEEKTMKKLLSLFVCVLLMVSMIFVLTSCGEPDAEPTIVGKWTATVDVDELITEGMGQSMEDAAQFFEFKNLSLVMNAEFTADSKVTMKVDEASIDALFDELKKCMKNGMEDYLNDLLQKSGANMTLEQYLAQTNQTIDSLVDAAMSQVPRDSLELDMTGTYKIEGNKIALAEDGEDFDEYNEFELTSNTLTVDTGDEMGILEFTRVK
;
A
#
# COMPACT_ATOMS: atom_id res chain seq x y z
N MET A 1 9.43 -72.20 -20.92
CA MET A 1 10.22 -71.08 -21.50
C MET A 1 9.34 -69.82 -21.70
N ILE A 2 8.58 -69.38 -20.67
CA ILE A 2 7.72 -68.16 -20.73
C ILE A 2 7.70 -67.43 -19.37
N HIS A 3 8.77 -67.51 -18.57
CA HIS A 3 8.85 -66.80 -17.27
C HIS A 3 10.04 -65.85 -17.16
N TYR A 4 10.91 -65.77 -18.17
CA TYR A 4 12.09 -64.90 -18.12
C TYR A 4 11.85 -63.50 -18.73
N ASN A 5 10.82 -63.32 -19.56
CA ASN A 5 10.58 -62.07 -20.28
C ASN A 5 9.75 -61.02 -19.53
N ARG A 6 9.17 -61.35 -18.36
CA ARG A 6 8.33 -60.42 -17.61
C ARG A 6 9.14 -59.50 -16.68
N ASN A 7 10.20 -60.04 -16.04
CA ASN A 7 11.06 -59.27 -15.12
C ASN A 7 11.92 -58.21 -15.83
N LEU A 8 12.34 -58.45 -17.08
CA LEU A 8 13.11 -57.46 -17.87
C LEU A 8 12.27 -56.26 -18.33
N LYS A 9 10.94 -56.39 -18.40
CA LYS A 9 10.03 -55.31 -18.84
C LYS A 9 9.71 -54.34 -17.70
N GLU A 10 9.63 -54.83 -16.47
CA GLU A 10 9.41 -54.04 -15.25
C GLU A 10 10.68 -53.28 -14.81
N GLU A 11 11.86 -53.91 -14.91
CA GLU A 11 13.12 -53.23 -14.58
C GLU A 11 13.44 -52.07 -15.54
N LYS A 12 13.07 -52.22 -16.83
CA LYS A 12 13.30 -51.21 -17.87
C LYS A 12 12.29 -50.07 -17.83
N THR A 13 11.12 -50.27 -17.23
CA THR A 13 10.11 -49.22 -17.00
C THR A 13 10.36 -48.47 -15.69
N MET A 14 10.86 -49.14 -14.66
CA MET A 14 11.26 -48.51 -13.40
C MET A 14 12.48 -47.58 -13.57
N LYS A 15 13.48 -47.95 -14.40
CA LYS A 15 14.60 -47.06 -14.77
C LYS A 15 14.16 -45.82 -15.58
N LYS A 16 13.08 -45.93 -16.35
CA LYS A 16 12.51 -44.79 -17.10
C LYS A 16 11.72 -43.84 -16.21
N LEU A 17 10.99 -44.35 -15.22
CA LEU A 17 10.26 -43.53 -14.25
C LEU A 17 11.20 -42.85 -13.23
N LEU A 18 12.27 -43.54 -12.80
CA LEU A 18 13.33 -42.92 -11.98
C LEU A 18 14.10 -41.85 -12.76
N SER A 19 14.42 -42.09 -14.03
CA SER A 19 15.05 -41.09 -14.90
C SER A 19 14.12 -39.89 -15.16
N LEU A 20 12.81 -40.11 -15.29
CA LEU A 20 11.84 -39.03 -15.48
C LEU A 20 11.72 -38.18 -14.19
N PHE A 21 11.67 -38.81 -13.02
CA PHE A 21 11.63 -38.11 -11.73
C PHE A 21 12.91 -37.31 -11.46
N VAL A 22 14.08 -37.85 -11.82
CA VAL A 22 15.37 -37.13 -11.69
C VAL A 22 15.46 -35.96 -12.68
N CYS A 23 14.96 -36.10 -13.91
CA CYS A 23 14.92 -35.00 -14.88
C CYS A 23 13.92 -33.89 -14.47
N VAL A 24 12.79 -34.25 -13.87
CA VAL A 24 11.81 -33.27 -13.35
C VAL A 24 12.35 -32.58 -12.08
N LEU A 25 13.03 -33.31 -11.18
CA LEU A 25 13.72 -32.70 -10.02
C LEU A 25 14.87 -31.77 -10.44
N LEU A 26 15.61 -32.11 -11.51
CA LEU A 26 16.64 -31.22 -12.06
C LEU A 26 16.02 -29.95 -12.67
N MET A 27 14.89 -30.05 -13.38
CA MET A 27 14.19 -28.88 -13.91
C MET A 27 13.58 -28.00 -12.81
N VAL A 28 13.01 -28.59 -11.75
CA VAL A 28 12.48 -27.84 -10.60
C VAL A 28 13.62 -27.19 -9.79
N SER A 29 14.79 -27.81 -9.72
CA SER A 29 15.96 -27.19 -9.08
C SER A 29 16.54 -26.01 -9.86
N MET A 30 16.40 -25.98 -11.20
CA MET A 30 16.85 -24.84 -12.01
C MET A 30 15.98 -23.59 -11.86
N ILE A 31 14.71 -23.75 -11.47
CA ILE A 31 13.81 -22.62 -11.19
C ILE A 31 14.20 -21.90 -9.87
N PHE A 32 14.95 -22.57 -8.98
CA PHE A 32 15.43 -21.99 -7.72
C PHE A 32 16.82 -21.32 -7.81
N VAL A 33 17.44 -21.18 -9.00
CA VAL A 33 18.80 -20.61 -9.14
C VAL A 33 18.82 -19.23 -9.82
N LEU A 34 17.67 -18.62 -10.13
CA LEU A 34 17.62 -17.31 -10.82
C LEU A 34 16.79 -16.23 -10.12
N THR A 35 16.69 -16.26 -8.78
CA THR A 35 16.28 -15.08 -8.00
C THR A 35 17.50 -14.45 -7.32
N SER A 36 18.57 -14.20 -8.09
CA SER A 36 19.69 -13.36 -7.68
C SER A 36 20.65 -13.16 -8.86
N CYS A 37 20.33 -12.18 -9.71
CA CYS A 37 21.27 -11.32 -10.44
C CYS A 37 20.51 -10.63 -11.57
N GLY A 38 20.43 -9.30 -11.51
CA GLY A 38 19.88 -8.50 -12.59
C GLY A 38 20.67 -8.71 -13.88
N GLU A 39 20.01 -9.24 -14.90
CA GLU A 39 20.40 -9.03 -16.28
C GLU A 39 19.68 -7.79 -16.83
N PRO A 40 20.38 -6.88 -17.53
CA PRO A 40 19.82 -5.63 -18.03
C PRO A 40 18.86 -5.78 -19.23
N ASP A 41 18.61 -7.00 -19.73
CA ASP A 41 17.80 -7.27 -20.92
C ASP A 41 16.65 -8.29 -20.69
N ALA A 42 16.34 -8.62 -19.43
CA ALA A 42 15.14 -9.40 -19.12
C ALA A 42 13.90 -8.51 -19.27
N GLU A 43 12.84 -9.01 -19.94
CA GLU A 43 11.56 -8.28 -20.00
C GLU A 43 11.11 -7.92 -18.56
N PRO A 44 10.68 -6.67 -18.33
CA PRO A 44 10.32 -6.23 -17.00
C PRO A 44 9.18 -7.11 -16.49
N THR A 45 9.39 -7.75 -15.33
CA THR A 45 8.41 -8.65 -14.71
C THR A 45 7.74 -7.97 -13.53
N ILE A 46 6.43 -8.11 -13.39
CA ILE A 46 5.72 -7.56 -12.22
C ILE A 46 6.12 -8.26 -10.92
N VAL A 47 6.63 -9.50 -11.00
CA VAL A 47 7.01 -10.28 -9.83
C VAL A 47 8.12 -9.57 -9.06
N GLY A 48 7.92 -9.42 -7.76
CA GLY A 48 8.83 -8.70 -6.88
C GLY A 48 8.09 -7.88 -5.82
N LYS A 49 8.89 -7.13 -5.07
CA LYS A 49 8.44 -6.22 -4.04
C LYS A 49 8.45 -4.79 -4.57
N TRP A 50 7.43 -4.05 -4.21
CA TRP A 50 7.13 -2.74 -4.74
C TRP A 50 6.67 -1.84 -3.61
N THR A 51 7.05 -0.58 -3.67
CA THR A 51 6.67 0.42 -2.66
C THR A 51 6.19 1.68 -3.37
N ALA A 52 5.01 2.17 -3.00
CA ALA A 52 4.46 3.45 -3.43
C ALA A 52 4.38 4.40 -2.24
N THR A 53 4.63 5.68 -2.49
CA THR A 53 4.33 6.75 -1.54
C THR A 53 3.11 7.50 -2.06
N VAL A 54 2.03 7.50 -1.29
CA VAL A 54 0.77 8.17 -1.61
C VAL A 54 0.73 9.47 -0.83
N ASP A 55 0.69 10.60 -1.54
CA ASP A 55 0.42 11.91 -0.95
C ASP A 55 -1.08 12.01 -0.66
N VAL A 56 -1.43 12.41 0.56
CA VAL A 56 -2.83 12.55 1.00
C VAL A 56 -3.15 13.97 1.45
N ASP A 57 -2.28 14.94 1.18
CA ASP A 57 -2.47 16.35 1.54
C ASP A 57 -3.77 16.90 0.95
N GLU A 58 -3.97 16.69 -0.36
CA GLU A 58 -5.15 17.17 -1.09
C GLU A 58 -6.43 16.50 -0.59
N LEU A 59 -6.41 15.18 -0.41
CA LEU A 59 -7.57 14.41 0.06
C LEU A 59 -8.04 14.87 1.44
N ILE A 60 -7.11 15.12 2.36
CA ILE A 60 -7.44 15.60 3.72
C ILE A 60 -7.90 17.07 3.66
N THR A 61 -7.26 17.91 2.84
CA THR A 61 -7.64 19.32 2.66
C THR A 61 -9.05 19.45 2.11
N GLU A 62 -9.40 18.68 1.08
CA GLU A 62 -10.74 18.67 0.49
C GLU A 62 -11.79 18.18 1.48
N GLY A 63 -11.53 17.06 2.19
CA GLY A 63 -12.44 16.51 3.19
C GLY A 63 -12.73 17.49 4.34
N MET A 64 -11.72 18.23 4.79
CA MET A 64 -11.90 19.28 5.79
C MET A 64 -12.62 20.49 5.22
N GLY A 65 -12.28 20.94 4.01
CA GLY A 65 -12.95 22.07 3.34
C GLY A 65 -14.45 21.87 3.20
N GLN A 66 -14.89 20.63 2.94
CA GLN A 66 -16.30 20.26 2.84
C GLN A 66 -17.01 20.23 4.21
N SER A 67 -16.30 19.92 5.29
CA SER A 67 -16.89 19.77 6.63
C SER A 67 -16.83 21.05 7.46
N MET A 68 -15.83 21.91 7.25
CA MET A 68 -15.59 23.11 8.04
C MET A 68 -15.11 24.28 7.16
N GLU A 69 -15.96 24.73 6.24
CA GLU A 69 -15.64 25.79 5.26
C GLU A 69 -15.05 27.06 5.92
N ASP A 70 -15.63 27.52 7.03
CA ASP A 70 -15.16 28.73 7.75
C ASP A 70 -13.81 28.54 8.44
N ALA A 71 -13.48 27.31 8.85
CA ALA A 71 -12.27 27.00 9.60
C ALA A 71 -11.13 26.52 8.67
N ALA A 72 -11.46 25.99 7.49
CA ALA A 72 -10.50 25.34 6.60
C ALA A 72 -9.33 26.25 6.19
N GLN A 73 -9.55 27.57 6.10
CA GLN A 73 -8.51 28.56 5.79
C GLN A 73 -7.38 28.63 6.83
N PHE A 74 -7.62 28.16 8.06
CA PHE A 74 -6.64 28.19 9.14
C PHE A 74 -5.80 26.91 9.18
N PHE A 75 -6.22 25.84 8.50
CA PHE A 75 -5.55 24.56 8.55
C PHE A 75 -4.84 24.29 7.22
N GLU A 76 -3.52 24.11 7.30
CA GLU A 76 -2.68 23.79 6.16
C GLU A 76 -2.13 22.37 6.34
N PHE A 77 -2.65 21.42 5.55
CA PHE A 77 -2.19 20.04 5.54
C PHE A 77 -1.11 19.89 4.48
N LYS A 78 0.11 19.60 4.94
CA LYS A 78 1.28 19.43 4.10
C LYS A 78 2.16 18.31 4.61
N ASN A 79 2.79 17.60 3.68
CA ASN A 79 3.71 16.50 3.95
C ASN A 79 3.03 15.28 4.62
N LEU A 80 1.73 15.11 4.38
CA LEU A 80 0.96 13.96 4.78
C LEU A 80 1.10 12.89 3.69
N SER A 81 1.76 11.79 4.02
CA SER A 81 1.97 10.70 3.07
C SER A 81 1.85 9.34 3.76
N LEU A 82 1.42 8.36 2.98
CA LEU A 82 1.36 6.95 3.35
C LEU A 82 2.29 6.15 2.45
N VAL A 83 2.92 5.13 3.01
CA VAL A 83 3.75 4.21 2.24
C VAL A 83 2.99 2.90 2.10
N MET A 84 2.78 2.46 0.86
CA MET A 84 2.13 1.19 0.54
C MET A 84 3.18 0.23 -0.02
N ASN A 85 3.18 -0.99 0.49
CA ASN A 85 4.05 -2.07 0.03
C ASN A 85 3.23 -3.15 -0.65
N ALA A 86 3.61 -3.53 -1.86
CA ALA A 86 3.01 -4.62 -2.61
C ALA A 86 4.05 -5.70 -2.93
N GLU A 87 3.66 -6.97 -2.82
CA GLU A 87 4.46 -8.12 -3.20
C GLU A 87 3.69 -8.98 -4.20
N PHE A 88 4.20 -9.08 -5.42
CA PHE A 88 3.66 -9.93 -6.47
C PHE A 88 4.55 -11.16 -6.62
N THR A 89 3.94 -12.33 -6.63
CA THR A 89 4.62 -13.63 -6.63
C THR A 89 4.40 -14.38 -7.94
N ALA A 90 5.32 -15.27 -8.31
CA ALA A 90 5.23 -16.02 -9.56
C ALA A 90 4.04 -17.01 -9.63
N ASP A 91 3.42 -17.36 -8.49
CA ASP A 91 2.19 -18.16 -8.42
C ASP A 91 0.91 -17.31 -8.49
N SER A 92 1.01 -16.09 -9.05
CA SER A 92 -0.12 -15.17 -9.26
C SER A 92 -0.78 -14.68 -7.97
N LYS A 93 -0.06 -14.65 -6.85
CA LYS A 93 -0.55 -14.04 -5.60
C LYS A 93 0.00 -12.65 -5.40
N VAL A 94 -0.80 -11.82 -4.76
CA VAL A 94 -0.46 -10.45 -4.37
C VAL A 94 -0.72 -10.26 -2.89
N THR A 95 0.18 -9.55 -2.22
CA THR A 95 -0.05 -9.01 -0.88
C THR A 95 0.18 -7.51 -0.93
N MET A 96 -0.76 -6.72 -0.45
CA MET A 96 -0.63 -5.26 -0.32
C MET A 96 -0.85 -4.85 1.12
N LYS A 97 0.07 -4.07 1.66
CA LYS A 97 -0.01 -3.56 3.03
C LYS A 97 0.41 -2.11 3.10
N VAL A 98 -0.28 -1.31 3.90
CA VAL A 98 0.24 0.01 4.29
C VAL A 98 1.32 -0.19 5.37
N ASP A 99 2.40 0.56 5.26
CA ASP A 99 3.47 0.59 6.25
C ASP A 99 2.98 1.26 7.54
N GLU A 100 2.91 0.52 8.64
CA GLU A 100 2.43 1.01 9.94
C GLU A 100 3.21 2.25 10.42
N ALA A 101 4.53 2.30 10.17
CA ALA A 101 5.34 3.46 10.56
C ALA A 101 4.99 4.71 9.75
N SER A 102 4.57 4.56 8.50
CA SER A 102 4.03 5.66 7.70
C SER A 102 2.68 6.16 8.22
N ILE A 103 1.83 5.28 8.76
CA ILE A 103 0.58 5.68 9.44
C ILE A 103 0.91 6.49 10.69
N ASP A 104 1.87 6.03 11.51
CA ASP A 104 2.30 6.78 12.68
C ASP A 104 2.82 8.18 12.31
N ALA A 105 3.69 8.26 11.31
CA ALA A 105 4.23 9.52 10.81
C ALA A 105 3.13 10.46 10.27
N LEU A 106 2.16 9.91 9.54
CA LEU A 106 0.98 10.65 9.06
C LEU A 106 0.22 11.27 10.22
N PHE A 107 -0.11 10.49 11.26
CA PHE A 107 -0.87 10.99 12.40
C PHE A 107 -0.11 12.03 13.23
N ASP A 108 1.20 11.86 13.39
CA ASP A 108 2.05 12.82 14.08
C ASP A 108 2.12 14.15 13.32
N GLU A 109 2.21 14.12 12.00
CA GLU A 109 2.21 15.33 11.18
C GLU A 109 0.83 15.98 11.12
N LEU A 110 -0.24 15.18 10.95
CA LEU A 110 -1.62 15.64 11.00
C LEU A 110 -1.91 16.34 12.34
N LYS A 111 -1.45 15.78 13.46
CA LYS A 111 -1.58 16.40 14.79
C LYS A 111 -0.88 17.77 14.86
N LYS A 112 0.28 17.95 14.22
CA LYS A 112 0.96 19.27 14.16
C LYS A 112 0.17 20.25 13.32
N CYS A 113 -0.31 19.84 12.15
CA CYS A 113 -1.17 20.67 11.30
C CYS A 113 -2.43 21.12 12.05
N MET A 114 -3.10 20.18 12.73
CA MET A 114 -4.30 20.45 13.54
C MET A 114 -4.01 21.39 14.70
N LYS A 115 -2.86 21.26 15.37
CA LYS A 115 -2.45 22.15 16.45
C LYS A 115 -2.29 23.59 15.95
N ASN A 116 -1.52 23.79 14.89
CA ASN A 116 -1.26 25.11 14.34
C ASN A 116 -2.56 25.76 13.85
N GLY A 117 -3.37 25.02 13.09
CA GLY A 117 -4.62 25.57 12.56
C GLY A 117 -5.67 25.86 13.63
N MET A 118 -5.74 25.05 14.69
CA MET A 118 -6.63 25.34 15.80
C MET A 118 -6.17 26.53 16.64
N GLU A 119 -4.86 26.74 16.82
CA GLU A 119 -4.34 27.95 17.45
C GLU A 119 -4.74 29.21 16.68
N ASP A 120 -4.57 29.21 15.36
CA ASP A 120 -4.92 30.34 14.51
C ASP A 120 -6.44 30.58 14.48
N TYR A 121 -7.23 29.52 14.35
CA TYR A 121 -8.69 29.59 14.36
C TYR A 121 -9.24 30.16 15.68
N LEU A 122 -8.76 29.67 16.83
CA LEU A 122 -9.23 30.15 18.13
C LEU A 122 -8.77 31.59 18.41
N ASN A 123 -7.56 31.97 17.97
CA ASN A 123 -7.10 33.35 18.05
C ASN A 123 -8.00 34.29 17.23
N ASP A 124 -8.36 33.91 16.01
CA ASP A 124 -9.26 34.69 15.15
C ASP A 124 -10.67 34.81 15.78
N LEU A 125 -11.21 33.73 16.34
CA LEU A 125 -12.50 33.77 17.05
C LEU A 125 -12.48 34.73 18.26
N LEU A 126 -11.41 34.72 19.05
CA LEU A 126 -11.27 35.62 20.19
C LEU A 126 -11.20 37.08 19.73
N GLN A 127 -10.46 37.37 18.66
CA GLN A 127 -10.39 38.72 18.08
C GLN A 127 -11.77 39.17 17.55
N LYS A 128 -12.49 38.31 16.83
CA LYS A 128 -13.84 38.60 16.32
C LYS A 128 -14.87 38.80 17.42
N SER A 129 -14.73 38.10 18.56
CA SER A 129 -15.63 38.25 19.70
C SER A 129 -15.43 39.56 20.48
N GLY A 130 -14.35 40.30 20.22
CA GLY A 130 -13.98 41.50 20.99
C GLY A 130 -13.51 41.18 22.41
N ALA A 131 -13.16 39.92 22.69
CA ALA A 131 -12.63 39.52 23.97
C ALA A 131 -11.25 40.15 24.18
N ASN A 132 -11.07 40.87 25.29
CA ASN A 132 -9.77 41.45 25.66
C ASN A 132 -8.92 40.44 26.45
N MET A 133 -8.70 39.26 25.87
CA MET A 133 -7.88 38.20 26.45
C MET A 133 -7.10 37.45 25.38
N THR A 134 -5.97 36.86 25.77
CA THR A 134 -5.19 35.98 24.89
C THR A 134 -5.79 34.57 24.86
N LEU A 135 -5.44 33.79 23.84
CA LEU A 135 -5.80 32.38 23.76
C LEU A 135 -5.33 31.58 24.98
N GLU A 136 -4.11 31.82 25.46
CA GLU A 136 -3.60 31.19 26.69
C GLU A 136 -4.47 31.49 27.91
N GLN A 137 -4.94 32.74 28.05
CA GLN A 137 -5.84 33.13 29.15
C GLN A 137 -7.20 32.45 29.04
N TYR A 138 -7.75 32.36 27.82
CA TYR A 138 -8.99 31.66 27.56
C TYR A 138 -8.89 30.17 27.93
N LEU A 139 -7.85 29.49 27.44
CA LEU A 139 -7.59 28.08 27.71
C LEU A 139 -7.35 27.81 29.21
N ALA A 140 -6.65 28.71 29.89
CA ALA A 140 -6.45 28.61 31.34
C ALA A 140 -7.78 28.73 32.12
N GLN A 141 -8.74 29.54 31.65
CA GLN A 141 -10.07 29.64 32.26
C GLN A 141 -10.91 28.39 32.06
N THR A 142 -10.80 27.73 30.91
CA THR A 142 -11.51 26.48 30.63
C THR A 142 -10.78 25.24 31.16
N ASN A 143 -9.59 25.42 31.73
CA ASN A 143 -8.70 24.33 32.16
C ASN A 143 -8.42 23.35 31.01
N GLN A 144 -8.22 23.88 29.81
CA GLN A 144 -7.88 23.13 28.60
C GLN A 144 -6.52 23.57 28.07
N THR A 145 -5.96 22.76 27.16
CA THR A 145 -4.80 23.12 26.36
C THR A 145 -5.12 22.84 24.90
N ILE A 146 -4.41 23.48 23.97
CA ILE A 146 -4.55 23.14 22.54
C ILE A 146 -4.26 21.66 22.33
N ASP A 147 -3.21 21.13 22.94
CA ASP A 147 -2.87 19.71 22.85
C ASP A 147 -4.03 18.82 23.29
N SER A 148 -4.72 19.15 24.40
CA SER A 148 -5.88 18.40 24.86
C SER A 148 -7.07 18.48 23.90
N LEU A 149 -7.26 19.61 23.23
CA LEU A 149 -8.32 19.78 22.23
C LEU A 149 -8.00 18.98 20.95
N VAL A 150 -6.74 19.04 20.49
CA VAL A 150 -6.29 18.28 19.32
C VAL A 150 -6.37 16.79 19.62
N ASP A 151 -5.90 16.33 20.78
CA ASP A 151 -5.95 14.92 21.17
C ASP A 151 -7.38 14.39 21.21
N ALA A 152 -8.32 15.20 21.71
CA ALA A 152 -9.74 14.85 21.69
C ALA A 152 -10.26 14.72 20.25
N ALA A 153 -9.90 15.63 19.34
CA ALA A 153 -10.29 15.55 17.93
C ALA A 153 -9.67 14.33 17.23
N MET A 154 -8.37 14.11 17.41
CA MET A 154 -7.62 13.00 16.81
C MET A 154 -8.10 11.63 17.32
N SER A 155 -8.57 11.55 18.57
CA SER A 155 -9.15 10.30 19.11
C SER A 155 -10.41 9.83 18.39
N GLN A 156 -11.06 10.71 17.62
CA GLN A 156 -12.24 10.37 16.82
C GLN A 156 -11.87 9.86 15.42
N VAL A 157 -10.61 10.01 15.02
CA VAL A 157 -10.13 9.55 13.71
C VAL A 157 -9.71 8.08 13.84
N PRO A 158 -10.44 7.13 13.22
CA PRO A 158 -10.07 5.72 13.30
C PRO A 158 -8.74 5.49 12.59
N ARG A 159 -7.73 5.04 13.33
CA ARG A 159 -6.42 4.66 12.76
C ARG A 159 -6.55 3.42 11.86
N ASP A 160 -7.30 2.45 12.35
CA ASP A 160 -7.50 1.15 11.71
C ASP A 160 -8.16 1.27 10.32
N SER A 161 -8.81 2.39 9.99
CA SER A 161 -9.37 2.59 8.64
C SER A 161 -8.30 2.85 7.57
N LEU A 162 -7.07 3.15 7.97
CA LEU A 162 -5.93 3.35 7.08
C LEU A 162 -5.02 2.12 7.02
N GLU A 163 -5.28 1.13 7.87
CA GLU A 163 -4.64 -0.17 7.77
C GLU A 163 -5.23 -0.90 6.56
N LEU A 164 -4.37 -1.17 5.58
CA LEU A 164 -4.66 -2.08 4.49
C LEU A 164 -3.85 -3.34 4.72
N ASP A 165 -4.51 -4.50 4.76
CA ASP A 165 -3.86 -5.80 4.68
C ASP A 165 -4.65 -6.69 3.72
N MET A 166 -4.34 -6.55 2.43
CA MET A 166 -4.98 -7.29 1.37
C MET A 166 -4.08 -8.45 0.95
N THR A 167 -4.64 -9.66 0.92
CA THR A 167 -4.03 -10.81 0.28
C THR A 167 -4.99 -11.36 -0.75
N GLY A 168 -4.48 -11.66 -1.94
CA GLY A 168 -5.32 -12.17 -3.02
C GLY A 168 -4.51 -12.67 -4.19
N THR A 169 -5.15 -12.64 -5.35
CA THR A 169 -4.56 -13.06 -6.62
C THR A 169 -4.55 -11.91 -7.62
N TYR A 170 -3.63 -11.99 -8.57
CA TYR A 170 -3.55 -11.03 -9.65
C TYR A 170 -3.50 -11.72 -11.00
N LYS A 171 -4.00 -11.02 -12.01
CA LYS A 171 -4.00 -11.49 -13.39
C LYS A 171 -3.58 -10.36 -14.32
N ILE A 172 -2.76 -10.70 -15.31
CA ILE A 172 -2.30 -9.76 -16.34
C ILE A 172 -2.88 -10.20 -17.68
N GLU A 173 -3.51 -9.25 -18.37
CA GLU A 173 -3.99 -9.42 -19.74
C GLU A 173 -3.52 -8.23 -20.60
N GLY A 174 -2.42 -8.42 -21.35
CA GLY A 174 -1.82 -7.34 -22.11
C GLY A 174 -1.24 -6.26 -21.20
N ASN A 175 -1.71 -5.01 -21.36
CA ASN A 175 -1.35 -3.86 -20.53
C ASN A 175 -2.32 -3.61 -19.37
N LYS A 176 -3.08 -4.64 -18.97
CA LYS A 176 -4.05 -4.54 -17.90
C LYS A 176 -3.74 -5.50 -16.75
N ILE A 177 -3.94 -5.03 -15.54
CA ILE A 177 -3.82 -5.79 -14.30
C ILE A 177 -5.19 -5.84 -13.60
N ALA A 178 -5.58 -7.04 -13.20
CA ALA A 178 -6.72 -7.25 -12.31
C ALA A 178 -6.21 -7.81 -10.98
N LEU A 179 -6.77 -7.29 -9.89
CA LEU A 179 -6.52 -7.76 -8.53
C LEU A 179 -7.85 -8.30 -8.00
N ALA A 180 -7.80 -9.44 -7.30
CA ALA A 180 -8.98 -10.02 -6.65
C ALA A 180 -8.57 -10.56 -5.29
N GLU A 181 -9.43 -10.41 -4.29
CA GLU A 181 -9.22 -11.07 -3.00
C GLU A 181 -9.31 -12.59 -3.11
N ASP A 182 -8.78 -13.30 -2.12
CA ASP A 182 -8.80 -14.76 -2.11
C ASP A 182 -10.23 -15.31 -2.16
N GLY A 183 -10.59 -15.90 -3.31
CA GLY A 183 -11.90 -16.51 -3.54
C GLY A 183 -12.91 -15.62 -4.26
N GLU A 184 -12.49 -14.42 -4.69
CA GLU A 184 -13.30 -13.52 -5.50
C GLU A 184 -12.95 -13.61 -7.00
N ASP A 185 -13.90 -13.17 -7.83
CA ASP A 185 -13.72 -13.10 -9.28
C ASP A 185 -13.00 -11.80 -9.68
N PHE A 186 -12.34 -11.81 -10.84
CA PHE A 186 -11.68 -10.61 -11.38
C PHE A 186 -12.69 -9.70 -12.07
N ASP A 187 -13.21 -8.73 -11.33
CA ASP A 187 -14.26 -7.83 -11.80
C ASP A 187 -13.74 -6.51 -12.40
N GLU A 188 -12.50 -6.14 -12.09
CA GLU A 188 -11.90 -4.87 -12.49
C GLU A 188 -10.50 -5.03 -13.09
N TYR A 189 -10.25 -4.30 -14.18
CA TYR A 189 -8.97 -4.32 -14.90
C TYR A 189 -8.46 -2.89 -15.05
N ASN A 190 -7.36 -2.60 -14.36
CA ASN A 190 -6.67 -1.32 -14.38
C ASN A 190 -5.57 -1.33 -15.45
N GLU A 191 -5.38 -0.21 -16.14
CA GLU A 191 -4.26 -0.07 -17.06
C GLU A 191 -2.97 0.08 -16.25
N PHE A 192 -1.89 -0.57 -16.70
CA PHE A 192 -0.59 -0.45 -16.05
C PHE A 192 0.54 -0.28 -17.05
N GLU A 193 1.55 0.45 -16.61
CA GLU A 193 2.84 0.55 -17.29
C GLU A 193 3.93 -0.02 -16.39
N LEU A 194 4.85 -0.78 -16.99
CA LEU A 194 5.92 -1.45 -16.25
C LEU A 194 7.27 -1.20 -16.91
N THR A 195 8.20 -0.67 -16.11
CA THR A 195 9.62 -0.60 -16.43
C THR A 195 10.40 -1.54 -15.50
N SER A 196 11.73 -1.58 -15.63
CA SER A 196 12.56 -2.42 -14.76
C SER A 196 12.42 -2.04 -13.28
N ASN A 197 12.19 -0.77 -12.95
CA ASN A 197 12.15 -0.28 -11.57
C ASN A 197 10.84 0.42 -11.18
N THR A 198 9.94 0.69 -12.12
CA THR A 198 8.70 1.44 -11.86
C THR A 198 7.51 0.66 -12.38
N LEU A 199 6.49 0.52 -11.55
CA LEU A 199 5.17 0.01 -11.88
C LEU A 199 4.19 1.15 -11.68
N THR A 200 3.49 1.55 -12.73
CA THR A 200 2.48 2.60 -12.69
C THR A 200 1.13 1.95 -12.92
N VAL A 201 0.18 2.13 -12.01
CA VAL A 201 -1.18 1.59 -12.13
C VAL A 201 -2.15 2.76 -12.17
N ASP A 202 -2.92 2.86 -13.25
CA ASP A 202 -4.02 3.82 -13.36
C ASP A 202 -5.27 3.19 -12.73
N THR A 203 -5.63 3.67 -11.54
CA THR A 203 -6.81 3.23 -10.79
C THR A 203 -8.07 4.03 -11.14
N GLY A 204 -8.02 4.82 -12.21
CA GLY A 204 -9.12 5.68 -12.63
C GLY A 204 -9.42 6.80 -11.64
N ASP A 205 -10.71 7.15 -11.52
CA ASP A 205 -11.17 8.32 -10.76
C ASP A 205 -11.08 8.15 -9.22
N GLU A 206 -10.79 6.95 -8.70
CA GLU A 206 -10.85 6.68 -7.25
C GLU A 206 -9.56 7.07 -6.50
N MET A 207 -8.39 6.70 -7.02
CA MET A 207 -7.09 7.08 -6.44
C MET A 207 -6.10 7.65 -7.47
N GLY A 208 -6.52 7.81 -8.72
CA GLY A 208 -5.67 8.31 -9.80
C GLY A 208 -4.54 7.34 -10.16
N ILE A 209 -3.36 7.88 -10.43
CA ILE A 209 -2.20 7.12 -10.86
C ILE A 209 -1.33 6.78 -9.64
N LEU A 210 -1.17 5.50 -9.36
CA LEU A 210 -0.26 5.00 -8.34
C LEU A 210 1.08 4.62 -8.96
N GLU A 211 2.16 5.25 -8.48
CA GLU A 211 3.52 4.93 -8.91
C GLU A 211 4.25 4.13 -7.83
N PHE A 212 4.57 2.88 -8.15
CA PHE A 212 5.33 1.97 -7.32
C PHE A 212 6.78 1.86 -7.81
N THR A 213 7.71 1.92 -6.86
CA THR A 213 9.15 1.68 -7.10
C THR A 213 9.54 0.29 -6.62
N ARG A 214 10.34 -0.43 -7.42
CA ARG A 214 10.83 -1.77 -7.07
C ARG A 214 11.79 -1.71 -5.87
N VAL A 215 11.55 -2.55 -4.88
CA VAL A 215 12.46 -2.77 -3.74
C VAL A 215 13.56 -3.74 -4.17
N LYS A 216 14.83 -3.36 -3.94
CA LYS A 216 16.01 -4.15 -4.30
C LYS A 216 16.36 -5.21 -3.26
#